data_AF-A0A381WXK0-F1
#
_entry.id   AF-A0A381WXK0-F1
#
_cell.length_a   1.000
_cell.length_b   1.000
_cell.length_c   1.000
_cell.angle_alpha   90.00
_cell.angle_beta   90.00
_cell.angle_gamma   90.00
#
_symmetry.space_group_name_H-M   'P 1'
#
loop_
_entity.id
_entity.type
_entity.pdbx_description
1 polymer ?
#
loop_
_entity_poly.entity_id
_entity_poly.type
_entity_poly.pdbx_seq_one_letter_code
_entity_poly.pdbx_strand_id
1 'polypeptide(L)'
;MDPLIILLIGMAVVIGGVLWLRLHAFVALIGGALVVGSLATPDAIKQSVMNDTRIEKDIRKQATNRLGQDDSNLTNLVQELHKTKAKHTAAQSVISRVTGAFGKACGSLGILIAMAAIIGKCLLDSGGAERIIRSALGLLGEKRAPLAFTGSGFLLGTPVFFDTVFYLMIPLGKALAMRFRENYGLYIMTIVAGAT
;
A
#
# COMPACT_ATOMS: atom_id res chain seq x y z
N MET A 1 -9.97 20.69 15.10
CA MET A 1 -9.94 19.32 15.66
C MET A 1 -8.50 18.88 15.68
N ASP A 2 -8.03 18.32 16.79
CA ASP A 2 -6.65 17.87 16.87
C ASP A 2 -6.38 16.79 15.81
N PRO A 3 -5.23 16.83 15.11
CA PRO A 3 -4.88 15.84 14.09
C PRO A 3 -4.97 14.40 14.60
N LEU A 4 -4.72 14.18 15.90
CA LEU A 4 -4.84 12.88 16.56
C LEU A 4 -6.28 12.35 16.59
N ILE A 5 -7.29 13.22 16.72
CA ILE A 5 -8.70 12.82 16.76
C ILE A 5 -9.14 12.36 15.37
N ILE A 6 -8.71 13.07 14.32
CA ILE A 6 -8.99 12.70 12.93
C ILE A 6 -8.35 11.34 12.60
N LEU A 7 -7.12 11.12 13.06
CA LEU A 7 -6.43 9.83 12.91
C LEU A 7 -7.17 8.70 13.62
N LEU A 8 -7.57 8.92 14.88
CA LEU A 8 -8.24 7.90 15.69
C LEU A 8 -9.59 7.52 15.09
N ILE A 9 -10.37 8.50 14.63
CA ILE A 9 -11.64 8.26 13.93
C ILE A 9 -11.41 7.46 12.64
N GLY A 10 -10.41 7.84 11.83
CA GLY A 10 -10.07 7.10 10.62
C GLY A 10 -9.71 5.64 10.90
N MET A 11 -8.88 5.41 11.91
CA MET A 11 -8.46 4.06 12.30
C MET A 11 -9.63 3.23 12.86
N ALA A 12 -10.52 3.84 13.65
CA ALA A 12 -11.73 3.19 14.15
C ALA A 12 -12.69 2.77 13.01
N VAL A 13 -12.85 3.61 11.97
CA VAL A 13 -13.68 3.28 10.80
C VAL A 13 -13.08 2.15 9.99
N VAL A 14 -11.77 2.15 9.76
CA VAL A 14 -11.09 1.07 9.02
C VAL A 14 -11.17 -0.25 9.78
N ILE A 15 -10.78 -0.24 11.06
CA ILE A 15 -10.78 -1.46 11.89
C ILE A 15 -12.21 -1.97 12.10
N GLY A 16 -13.16 -1.08 12.40
CA GLY A 16 -14.57 -1.43 12.54
C GLY A 16 -15.18 -1.99 11.25
N GLY A 17 -14.83 -1.41 10.09
CA GLY A 17 -15.26 -1.90 8.79
C GLY A 17 -14.76 -3.32 8.50
N VAL A 18 -13.48 -3.59 8.77
CA VAL A 18 -12.87 -4.90 8.54
C VAL A 18 -13.41 -5.95 9.52
N LEU A 19 -13.46 -5.64 10.81
CA LEU A 19 -13.78 -6.62 11.86
C LEU A 19 -15.28 -6.84 12.05
N TRP A 20 -16.08 -5.77 12.05
CA TRP A 20 -17.50 -5.85 12.39
C TRP A 20 -18.36 -6.13 11.15
N LEU A 21 -18.16 -5.37 10.09
CA LEU A 21 -18.97 -5.46 8.86
C LEU A 21 -18.48 -6.54 7.89
N ARG A 22 -17.42 -7.29 8.23
CA ARG A 22 -16.73 -8.24 7.33
C ARG A 22 -16.50 -7.64 5.93
N LEU A 23 -16.23 -6.34 5.88
CA LEU A 23 -16.00 -5.65 4.62
C LEU A 23 -14.62 -6.01 4.10
N HIS A 24 -14.50 -6.20 2.79
CA HIS A 24 -13.20 -6.38 2.15
C HIS A 24 -12.29 -5.18 2.48
N ALA A 25 -11.03 -5.44 2.85
CA ALA A 25 -10.09 -4.42 3.35
C ALA A 25 -10.00 -3.18 2.44
N PHE A 26 -10.06 -3.41 1.13
CA PHE A 26 -10.09 -2.36 0.11
C PHE A 26 -11.26 -1.37 0.28
N VAL A 27 -12.47 -1.87 0.56
CA VAL A 27 -13.67 -1.03 0.73
C VAL A 27 -13.61 -0.26 2.05
N ALA A 28 -13.12 -0.92 3.11
CA ALA A 28 -12.92 -0.27 4.41
C ALA A 28 -11.88 0.86 4.34
N LEU A 29 -10.80 0.68 3.58
CA LEU A 29 -9.77 1.71 3.35
C LEU A 29 -10.31 2.92 2.57
N ILE A 30 -11.08 2.69 1.50
CA ILE A 30 -11.70 3.79 0.73
C ILE A 30 -12.70 4.55 1.60
N GLY A 31 -13.54 3.84 2.35
CA GLY A 31 -14.49 4.44 3.29
C GLY A 31 -13.79 5.27 4.36
N GLY A 32 -12.75 4.72 5.00
CA GLY A 32 -11.94 5.43 5.99
C GLY A 32 -11.28 6.68 5.41
N ALA A 33 -10.72 6.61 4.19
CA ALA A 33 -10.11 7.76 3.52
C ALA A 33 -11.13 8.88 3.21
N LEU A 34 -12.35 8.54 2.81
CA LEU A 34 -13.43 9.52 2.59
C LEU A 34 -13.90 10.15 3.90
N VAL A 35 -14.03 9.37 4.97
CA VAL A 35 -14.41 9.89 6.30
C VAL A 35 -13.33 10.83 6.83
N VAL A 36 -12.07 10.40 6.82
CA VAL A 36 -10.93 11.25 7.23
C VAL A 36 -10.84 12.50 6.37
N GLY A 37 -11.00 12.36 5.04
CA GLY A 37 -10.93 13.46 4.10
C GLY A 37 -12.05 14.50 4.27
N SER A 38 -13.25 14.06 4.70
CA SER A 38 -14.38 14.96 4.99
C SER A 38 -14.27 15.62 6.37
N LEU A 39 -13.67 14.95 7.34
CA LEU A 39 -13.37 15.53 8.66
C LEU A 39 -12.17 16.49 8.64
N ALA A 40 -11.28 16.39 7.64
CA ALA A 40 -10.12 17.25 7.51
C ALA A 40 -10.51 18.70 7.13
N THR A 41 -10.58 19.58 8.13
CA THR A 41 -10.91 21.01 7.98
C THR A 41 -9.82 21.77 7.18
N PRO A 42 -10.18 22.76 6.32
CA PRO A 42 -9.23 23.57 5.53
C PRO A 42 -8.08 24.20 6.32
N ASP A 43 -8.28 24.49 7.61
CA ASP A 43 -7.28 25.17 8.45
C ASP A 43 -6.18 24.23 8.94
N ALA A 44 -6.50 22.95 9.20
CA ALA A 44 -5.50 21.93 9.51
C ALA A 44 -4.60 21.63 8.30
N ILE A 45 -5.16 21.68 7.09
CA ILE A 45 -4.41 21.48 5.84
C ILE A 45 -3.46 22.65 5.60
N LYS A 46 -3.91 23.89 5.80
CA LYS A 46 -3.03 25.07 5.68
C LYS A 46 -1.86 24.99 6.66
N GLN A 47 -2.13 24.61 7.92
CA GLN A 47 -1.08 24.53 8.94
C GLN A 47 -0.08 23.39 8.68
N SER A 48 -0.53 22.22 8.20
CA SER A 48 0.37 21.14 7.77
C SER A 48 1.19 21.53 6.54
N VAL A 49 0.60 22.20 5.55
CA VAL A 49 1.34 22.66 4.36
C VAL A 49 2.35 23.77 4.70
N MET A 50 2.05 24.62 5.68
CA MET A 50 2.94 25.70 6.13
C MET A 50 4.14 25.20 6.93
N ASN A 51 4.05 24.02 7.58
CA ASN A 51 5.12 23.46 8.39
C ASN A 51 6.00 22.45 7.61
N ASP A 52 5.68 22.16 6.35
CA ASP A 52 6.30 21.08 5.59
C ASP A 52 7.52 21.57 4.77
N THR A 53 8.72 21.29 5.28
CA THR A 53 9.99 21.72 4.66
C THR A 53 10.23 21.11 3.27
N ARG A 54 9.55 20.00 2.93
CA ARG A 54 9.62 19.41 1.57
C ARG A 54 8.92 20.28 0.53
N ILE A 55 7.76 20.83 0.88
CA ILE A 55 6.95 21.62 -0.05
C ILE A 55 7.65 22.94 -0.39
N GLU A 56 8.30 23.56 0.61
CA GLU A 56 9.11 24.75 0.40
C GLU A 56 10.29 24.50 -0.54
N LYS A 57 11.00 23.36 -0.38
CA LYS A 57 12.10 22.98 -1.29
C LYS A 57 11.62 22.75 -2.72
N ASP A 58 10.50 22.05 -2.91
CA ASP A 58 9.93 21.80 -4.23
C ASP A 58 9.48 23.10 -4.91
N ILE A 59 8.87 24.02 -4.16
CA ILE A 59 8.38 25.30 -4.69
C ILE A 59 9.53 26.27 -4.95
N ARG A 60 10.54 26.32 -4.08
CA ARG A 60 11.77 27.09 -4.33
C ARG A 60 12.47 26.58 -5.58
N LYS A 61 12.58 25.27 -5.77
CA LYS A 61 13.17 24.67 -6.98
C LYS A 61 12.37 25.00 -8.24
N GLN A 62 11.03 24.99 -8.16
CA GLN A 62 10.16 25.41 -9.27
C GLN A 62 10.27 26.91 -9.57
N ALA A 63 10.30 27.77 -8.55
CA ALA A 63 10.46 29.22 -8.70
C ALA A 63 11.84 29.57 -9.26
N THR A 64 12.90 28.92 -8.77
CA THR A 64 14.27 29.10 -9.26
C THR A 64 14.41 28.66 -10.73
N ASN A 65 13.73 27.58 -11.15
CA ASN A 65 13.68 27.19 -12.56
C ASN A 65 12.91 28.19 -13.46
N ARG A 66 12.10 29.09 -12.87
CA ARG A 66 11.27 30.06 -13.61
C ARG A 66 11.90 31.46 -13.66
N LEU A 67 12.73 31.83 -12.69
CA LEU A 67 13.31 33.19 -12.57
C LEU A 67 14.83 33.23 -12.45
N GLY A 68 15.50 32.11 -12.16
CA GLY A 68 16.92 32.14 -11.79
C GLY A 68 17.11 32.51 -10.31
N GLN A 69 18.29 32.23 -9.78
CA GLN A 69 18.53 32.12 -8.33
C GLN A 69 18.64 33.47 -7.59
N ASP A 70 18.77 34.59 -8.31
CA ASP A 70 19.20 35.89 -7.76
C ASP A 70 18.11 36.98 -7.81
N ASP A 71 16.86 36.60 -8.07
CA ASP A 71 15.75 37.55 -8.15
C ASP A 71 15.13 37.83 -6.77
N SER A 72 15.04 39.11 -6.41
CA SER A 72 14.29 39.62 -5.25
C SER A 72 12.79 39.25 -5.27
N ASN A 73 12.27 38.86 -6.44
CA ASN A 73 10.90 38.38 -6.63
C ASN A 73 10.71 36.88 -6.34
N LEU A 74 11.79 36.12 -6.11
CA LEU A 74 11.72 34.68 -5.86
C LEU A 74 10.96 34.37 -4.56
N THR A 75 11.19 35.15 -3.50
CA THR A 75 10.52 35.00 -2.20
C THR A 75 9.02 35.28 -2.30
N ASN A 76 8.64 36.35 -3.01
CA ASN A 76 7.24 36.70 -3.25
C ASN A 76 6.50 35.62 -4.05
N LEU A 77 7.14 35.04 -5.07
CA LEU A 77 6.52 33.96 -5.84
C LEU A 77 6.49 32.62 -5.13
N VAL A 78 7.50 32.28 -4.34
CA VAL A 78 7.44 31.08 -3.49
C VAL A 78 6.26 31.20 -2.51
N GLN A 79 6.05 32.41 -1.96
CA GLN A 79 4.93 32.69 -1.07
C GLN A 79 3.57 32.67 -1.79
N GLU A 80 3.47 33.26 -2.99
CA GLU A 80 2.25 33.21 -3.81
C GLU A 80 1.93 31.78 -4.29
N LEU A 81 2.94 30.99 -4.67
CA LEU A 81 2.79 29.59 -5.05
C LEU A 81 2.36 28.73 -3.84
N HIS A 82 2.92 28.98 -2.66
CA HIS A 82 2.45 28.36 -1.41
C HIS A 82 0.98 28.68 -1.13
N LYS A 83 0.61 29.96 -1.20
CA LYS A 83 -0.76 30.43 -0.93
C LYS A 83 -1.76 29.93 -1.98
N THR A 84 -1.33 29.83 -3.22
CA THR A 84 -2.12 29.31 -4.36
C THR A 84 -2.31 27.80 -4.26
N LYS A 85 -1.25 27.02 -4.00
CA LYS A 85 -1.37 25.56 -3.74
C LYS A 85 -2.25 25.27 -2.54
N ALA A 86 -2.05 25.98 -1.43
CA ALA A 86 -2.85 25.79 -0.22
C ALA A 86 -4.34 26.07 -0.45
N LYS A 87 -4.67 27.12 -1.22
CA LYS A 87 -6.04 27.41 -1.63
C LYS A 87 -6.61 26.35 -2.58
N HIS A 88 -5.85 25.90 -3.58
CA HIS A 88 -6.30 24.87 -4.51
C HIS A 88 -6.52 23.51 -3.81
N THR A 89 -5.63 23.10 -2.92
CA THR A 89 -5.78 21.86 -2.15
C THR A 89 -6.92 21.93 -1.13
N ALA A 90 -7.17 23.10 -0.53
CA ALA A 90 -8.30 23.31 0.37
C ALA A 90 -9.66 23.45 -0.37
N ALA A 91 -9.66 23.94 -1.62
CA ALA A 91 -10.85 24.08 -2.45
C ALA A 91 -11.21 22.80 -3.23
N GLN A 92 -10.27 21.86 -3.39
CA GLN A 92 -10.56 20.58 -4.02
C GLN A 92 -11.54 19.77 -3.17
N SER A 93 -12.51 19.15 -3.85
CA SER A 93 -13.41 18.19 -3.22
C SER A 93 -12.62 17.04 -2.58
N VAL A 94 -13.15 16.54 -1.46
CA VAL A 94 -12.58 15.39 -0.75
C VAL A 94 -12.31 14.23 -1.70
N ILE A 95 -13.27 13.96 -2.59
CA ILE A 95 -13.17 12.91 -3.60
C ILE A 95 -11.97 13.14 -4.52
N SER A 96 -11.78 14.35 -5.05
CA SER A 96 -10.65 14.65 -5.95
C SER A 96 -9.29 14.43 -5.27
N ARG A 97 -9.18 14.78 -3.98
CA ARG A 97 -7.96 14.58 -3.19
C ARG A 97 -7.67 13.10 -2.93
N VAL A 98 -8.68 12.34 -2.54
CA VAL A 98 -8.57 10.89 -2.32
C VAL A 98 -8.23 10.18 -3.62
N THR A 99 -8.94 10.48 -4.71
CA THR A 99 -8.68 9.90 -6.04
C THR A 99 -7.27 10.26 -6.55
N GLY A 100 -6.81 11.49 -6.33
CA GLY A 100 -5.45 11.90 -6.73
C GLY A 100 -4.36 11.15 -5.96
N ALA A 101 -4.49 11.02 -4.64
CA ALA A 101 -3.55 10.27 -3.81
C ALA A 101 -3.56 8.77 -4.15
N PHE A 102 -4.75 8.20 -4.31
CA PHE A 102 -4.95 6.81 -4.72
C PHE A 102 -4.35 6.53 -6.10
N GLY A 103 -4.64 7.38 -7.09
CA GLY A 103 -4.11 7.25 -8.45
C GLY A 103 -2.59 7.32 -8.50
N LYS A 104 -1.96 8.18 -7.69
CA LYS A 104 -0.49 8.24 -7.56
C LYS A 104 0.08 6.94 -6.99
N ALA A 105 -0.54 6.39 -5.95
CA ALA A 105 -0.13 5.11 -5.34
C ALA A 105 -0.30 3.94 -6.32
N CYS A 106 -1.46 3.85 -6.98
CA CYS A 106 -1.73 2.88 -8.04
C CYS A 106 -0.77 3.02 -9.22
N GLY A 107 -0.35 4.24 -9.58
CA GLY A 107 0.66 4.46 -10.61
C GLY A 107 2.02 3.90 -10.22
N SER A 108 2.45 4.11 -8.96
CA SER A 108 3.73 3.60 -8.47
C SER A 108 3.78 2.08 -8.29
N LEU A 109 2.68 1.45 -7.88
CA LEU A 109 2.64 0.02 -7.53
C LEU A 109 1.95 -0.84 -8.61
N GLY A 110 1.03 -0.28 -9.39
CA GLY A 110 0.19 -1.02 -10.31
C GLY A 110 0.97 -1.72 -11.42
N ILE A 111 1.98 -1.06 -11.98
CA ILE A 111 2.84 -1.69 -13.01
C ILE A 111 3.65 -2.85 -12.42
N LEU A 112 4.15 -2.71 -11.19
CA LEU A 112 4.90 -3.74 -10.49
C LEU A 112 4.02 -4.97 -10.22
N ILE A 113 2.79 -4.75 -9.74
CA ILE A 113 1.82 -5.82 -9.46
C ILE A 113 1.42 -6.53 -10.76
N ALA A 114 1.16 -5.80 -11.84
CA ALA A 114 0.80 -6.37 -13.13
C ALA A 114 1.92 -7.26 -13.69
N MET A 115 3.17 -6.78 -13.64
CA MET A 115 4.33 -7.58 -14.05
C MET A 115 4.53 -8.81 -13.17
N ALA A 116 4.41 -8.67 -11.85
CA ALA A 116 4.52 -9.80 -10.92
C ALA A 116 3.45 -10.88 -11.19
N ALA A 117 2.22 -10.48 -11.49
CA ALA A 117 1.14 -11.39 -11.83
C ALA A 117 1.41 -12.15 -13.14
N ILE A 118 1.90 -11.46 -14.17
CA ILE A 118 2.28 -12.09 -15.45
C ILE A 118 3.42 -13.09 -15.24
N ILE A 119 4.49 -12.68 -14.56
CA ILE A 119 5.64 -13.55 -14.25
C ILE A 119 5.19 -14.76 -13.43
N GLY A 120 4.36 -14.56 -12.40
CA GLY A 120 3.82 -15.63 -11.58
C GLY A 120 2.98 -16.63 -12.38
N LYS A 121 2.11 -16.12 -13.27
CA LYS A 121 1.30 -16.97 -14.16
C LYS A 121 2.18 -17.78 -15.11
N CYS A 122 3.17 -17.15 -15.73
CA CYS A 122 4.13 -17.84 -16.60
C CYS A 122 4.97 -18.88 -15.83
N LEU A 123 5.37 -18.59 -14.59
CA LEU A 123 6.15 -19.50 -13.75
C LEU A 123 5.33 -20.74 -13.34
N LEU A 124 4.03 -20.56 -13.09
CA LEU A 124 3.09 -21.66 -12.81
C LEU A 124 2.81 -22.49 -14.07
N ASP A 125 2.48 -21.83 -15.18
CA ASP A 125 2.09 -22.51 -16.43
C ASP A 125 3.30 -23.24 -17.07
N SER A 126 4.53 -22.76 -16.87
CA SER A 126 5.76 -23.43 -17.32
C SER A 126 6.20 -24.62 -16.44
N GLY A 127 5.58 -24.82 -15.28
CA GLY A 127 6.04 -25.79 -14.28
C GLY A 127 7.37 -25.41 -13.61
N GLY A 128 7.90 -24.20 -13.85
CA GLY A 128 9.12 -23.70 -13.21
C GLY A 128 8.94 -23.58 -11.69
N ALA A 129 7.77 -23.13 -11.23
CA ALA A 129 7.42 -23.11 -9.81
C ALA A 129 7.52 -24.50 -9.18
N GLU A 130 7.01 -25.53 -9.88
CA GLU A 130 7.04 -26.92 -9.43
C GLU A 130 8.48 -27.44 -9.24
N ARG A 131 9.39 -27.04 -10.13
CA ARG A 131 10.80 -27.42 -10.08
C ARG A 131 11.53 -26.72 -8.94
N ILE A 132 11.27 -25.43 -8.73
CA ILE A 132 11.83 -24.66 -7.60
C ILE A 132 11.41 -25.31 -6.26
N ILE A 133 10.13 -25.63 -6.12
CA ILE A 133 9.59 -26.28 -4.92
C ILE A 133 10.26 -27.64 -4.70
N ARG A 134 10.35 -28.49 -5.73
CA ARG A 134 11.01 -29.80 -5.62
C ARG A 134 12.48 -29.70 -5.24
N SER A 135 13.22 -28.78 -5.84
CA SER A 135 14.64 -28.54 -5.50
C SER A 135 14.81 -28.03 -4.07
N ALA A 136 13.95 -27.12 -3.61
CA ALA A 136 13.97 -26.61 -2.24
C ALA A 136 13.61 -27.71 -1.21
N LEU A 137 12.59 -28.52 -1.50
CA LEU A 137 12.19 -29.65 -0.64
C LEU A 137 13.24 -30.77 -0.62
N GLY A 138 13.97 -30.97 -1.72
CA GLY A 138 15.11 -31.89 -1.77
C GLY A 138 16.27 -31.47 -0.86
N LEU A 139 16.49 -30.16 -0.70
CA LEU A 139 17.54 -29.61 0.17
C LEU A 139 17.13 -29.55 1.65
N LEU A 140 15.87 -29.22 1.93
CA LEU A 140 15.35 -28.99 3.28
C LEU A 140 14.73 -30.25 3.92
N GLY A 141 14.36 -31.22 3.09
CA GLY A 141 13.69 -32.47 3.46
C GLY A 141 12.17 -32.35 3.46
N GLU A 142 11.47 -33.34 2.87
CA GLU A 142 10.00 -33.35 2.73
C GLU A 142 9.25 -33.22 4.06
N LYS A 143 9.78 -33.80 5.15
CA LYS A 143 9.19 -33.72 6.49
C LYS A 143 9.18 -32.29 7.08
N ARG A 144 9.99 -31.37 6.55
CA ARG A 144 10.08 -29.97 6.98
C ARG A 144 9.48 -28.99 5.95
N ALA A 145 8.75 -29.49 4.95
CA ALA A 145 8.06 -28.67 3.96
C ALA A 145 7.21 -27.55 4.62
N PRO A 146 6.38 -27.82 5.65
CA PRO A 146 5.56 -26.77 6.26
C PRO A 146 6.39 -25.67 6.94
N LEU A 147 7.49 -26.03 7.59
CA LEU A 147 8.41 -25.08 8.23
C LEU A 147 9.14 -24.20 7.21
N ALA A 148 9.55 -24.77 6.07
CA ALA A 148 10.18 -24.03 4.97
C ALA A 148 9.20 -23.02 4.34
N PHE A 149 7.95 -23.43 4.12
CA PHE A 149 6.91 -22.53 3.61
C PHE A 149 6.60 -21.41 4.59
N THR A 150 6.54 -21.69 5.89
CA THR A 150 6.32 -20.68 6.94
C THR A 150 7.43 -19.62 6.93
N GLY A 151 8.70 -20.04 6.86
CA GLY A 151 9.85 -19.10 6.79
C GLY A 151 9.88 -18.28 5.50
N SER A 152 9.50 -18.87 4.36
CA SER A 152 9.40 -18.15 3.09
C SER A 152 8.25 -17.13 3.08
N GLY A 153 7.11 -17.49 3.69
CA GLY A 153 5.95 -16.61 3.86
C GLY A 153 6.28 -15.39 4.73
N PHE A 154 7.08 -15.58 5.78
CA PHE A 154 7.52 -14.50 6.66
C PHE A 154 8.41 -13.49 5.94
N LEU A 155 9.40 -13.98 5.18
CA LEU A 155 10.29 -13.10 4.41
C LEU A 155 9.54 -12.33 3.31
N LEU A 156 8.57 -12.97 2.66
CA LEU A 156 7.82 -12.39 1.54
C LEU A 156 6.63 -11.53 1.99
N GLY A 157 6.06 -11.76 3.18
CA GLY A 157 4.94 -11.00 3.74
C GLY A 157 5.35 -9.64 4.30
N THR A 158 6.55 -9.57 4.89
CA THR A 158 7.08 -8.38 5.57
C THR A 158 7.18 -7.10 4.70
N PRO A 159 7.48 -7.13 3.38
CA PRO A 159 7.81 -5.89 2.68
C PRO A 159 6.64 -5.00 2.24
N VAL A 160 5.65 -5.48 1.47
CA VAL A 160 4.79 -4.54 0.70
C VAL A 160 3.35 -5.03 0.39
N PHE A 161 3.01 -6.30 0.56
CA PHE A 161 1.87 -6.89 -0.17
C PHE A 161 1.19 -8.07 0.54
N PHE A 162 0.97 -7.96 1.85
CA PHE A 162 0.32 -9.03 2.63
C PHE A 162 -0.94 -9.56 1.92
N ASP A 163 -1.86 -8.69 1.51
CA ASP A 163 -3.12 -9.09 0.84
C ASP A 163 -2.90 -9.79 -0.52
N THR A 164 -1.96 -9.33 -1.34
CA THR A 164 -1.69 -9.90 -2.67
C THR A 164 -0.86 -11.18 -2.61
N VAL A 165 0.08 -11.30 -1.67
CA VAL A 165 0.82 -12.55 -1.40
C VAL A 165 -0.12 -13.62 -0.87
N PHE A 166 -1.04 -13.24 0.02
CA PHE A 166 -2.07 -14.14 0.53
C PHE A 166 -2.95 -14.69 -0.61
N TYR A 167 -3.33 -13.83 -1.57
CA TYR A 167 -4.09 -14.23 -2.76
C TYR A 167 -3.33 -15.21 -3.68
N LEU A 168 -2.01 -15.06 -3.80
CA LEU A 168 -1.15 -15.97 -4.58
C LEU A 168 -0.88 -17.29 -3.84
N MET A 169 -0.82 -17.28 -2.51
CA MET A 169 -0.55 -18.48 -1.72
C MET A 169 -1.74 -19.43 -1.59
N ILE A 170 -2.99 -18.95 -1.68
CA ILE A 170 -4.19 -19.80 -1.68
C ILE A 170 -4.17 -20.89 -2.79
N PRO A 171 -3.96 -20.56 -4.09
CA PRO A 171 -3.90 -21.57 -5.15
C PRO A 171 -2.67 -22.48 -5.03
N LEU A 172 -1.51 -21.97 -4.60
CA LEU A 172 -0.31 -22.76 -4.33
C LEU A 172 -0.53 -23.76 -3.17
N GLY A 173 -1.14 -23.31 -2.08
CA GLY A 173 -1.53 -24.16 -0.95
C GLY A 173 -2.52 -25.24 -1.37
N LYS A 174 -3.48 -24.92 -2.25
CA LYS A 174 -4.41 -25.91 -2.82
C LYS A 174 -3.69 -26.95 -3.70
N ALA A 175 -2.74 -26.52 -4.53
CA ALA A 175 -1.94 -27.40 -5.37
C ALA A 175 -1.07 -28.36 -4.54
N LEU A 176 -0.46 -27.87 -3.45
CA LEU A 176 0.28 -28.70 -2.50
C LEU A 176 -0.63 -29.67 -1.73
N ALA A 177 -1.77 -29.21 -1.20
CA ALA A 177 -2.71 -30.04 -0.46
C ALA A 177 -3.26 -31.20 -1.30
N MET A 178 -3.55 -30.96 -2.60
CA MET A 178 -3.98 -32.01 -3.51
C MET A 178 -2.88 -33.06 -3.77
N ARG A 179 -1.60 -32.68 -3.71
CA ARG A 179 -0.48 -33.58 -4.00
C ARG A 179 -0.04 -34.41 -2.80
N PHE A 180 -0.08 -33.84 -1.60
CA PHE A 180 0.36 -34.51 -0.37
C PHE A 180 -0.79 -35.16 0.42
N ARG A 181 -2.04 -35.07 -0.07
CA ARG A 181 -3.28 -35.57 0.58
C ARG A 181 -3.42 -35.12 2.05
N GLU A 182 -2.83 -33.99 2.42
CA GLU A 182 -2.97 -33.42 3.75
C GLU A 182 -4.14 -32.43 3.84
N ASN A 183 -4.58 -32.16 5.07
CA ASN A 183 -5.67 -31.24 5.35
C ASN A 183 -5.34 -29.85 4.81
N TYR A 184 -6.07 -29.41 3.78
CA TYR A 184 -5.98 -28.08 3.18
C TYR A 184 -5.99 -26.95 4.23
N GLY A 185 -6.75 -27.14 5.32
CA GLY A 185 -6.78 -26.22 6.46
C GLY A 185 -5.42 -26.03 7.16
N LEU A 186 -4.59 -27.08 7.25
CA LEU A 186 -3.27 -27.02 7.89
C LEU A 186 -2.30 -26.14 7.10
N TYR A 187 -2.32 -26.23 5.76
CA TYR A 187 -1.52 -25.38 4.88
C TYR A 187 -1.97 -23.91 4.93
N ILE A 188 -3.28 -23.65 4.93
CA ILE A 188 -3.77 -22.27 5.08
C ILE A 188 -3.34 -21.68 6.43
N MET A 189 -3.43 -22.44 7.52
CA MET A 189 -3.04 -21.94 8.84
C MET A 189 -1.53 -21.65 8.95
N THR A 190 -0.68 -22.45 8.30
CA THR A 190 0.77 -22.17 8.25
C THR A 190 1.10 -20.98 7.36
N ILE A 191 0.37 -20.78 6.26
CA ILE A 191 0.50 -19.58 5.43
C ILE A 191 0.08 -18.33 6.20
N VAL A 192 -1.04 -18.37 6.92
CA VAL A 192 -1.50 -17.25 7.79
C VAL A 192 -0.49 -16.95 8.88
N ALA A 193 -0.05 -17.97 9.61
CA ALA A 193 0.89 -17.82 10.72
C ALA A 193 2.29 -17.36 10.26
N GLY A 194 2.68 -17.69 9.02
CA GLY A 194 3.94 -17.23 8.42
C GLY A 194 3.83 -15.83 7.82
N ALA A 195 2.65 -15.38 7.39
CA ALA A 195 2.50 -14.09 6.73
C ALA A 195 2.30 -12.92 7.71
N THR A 196 1.91 -13.17 8.96
CA THR A 196 1.82 -12.17 10.05
C THR A 196 3.16 -11.94 10.72
#